data_AF-A0A7X7PZQ5-F1
#
_entry.id   AF-A0A7X7PZQ5-F1
#
_cell.length_a   1.000
_cell.length_b   1.000
_cell.length_c   1.000
_cell.angle_alpha   90.00
_cell.angle_beta   90.00
_cell.angle_gamma   90.00
#
_symmetry.space_group_name_H-M   'P 1'
#
loop_
_entity.id
_entity.type
_entity.pdbx_description
1 polymer ?
#
loop_
_entity_poly.entity_id
_entity_poly.type
_entity_poly.pdbx_seq_one_letter_code
_entity_poly.pdbx_strand_id
1 'polypeptide(L)'
;MLKKIGLVIASCFTLLFTMNNYTFANQIRPEVVEPQDRFTSEDKRILKEKMDELKHKYFSNWKNMTKDERKQALKQYELELDKFCKEKYGLSFSELKEKYPSYFKRKYNKKKVS
;
A
#
# COMPACT_ATOMS: atom_id res chain seq x y z
N MET A 1 -35.64 20.00 -46.41
CA MET A 1 -34.84 20.91 -45.57
C MET A 1 -35.53 21.07 -44.23
N LEU A 2 -34.85 20.78 -43.11
CA LEU A 2 -35.14 21.15 -41.71
C LEU A 2 -34.27 20.22 -40.84
N LYS A 3 -32.95 20.48 -40.73
CA LYS A 3 -32.30 21.24 -39.64
C LYS A 3 -32.78 20.83 -38.24
N LYS A 4 -31.87 20.15 -37.53
CA LYS A 4 -31.50 20.25 -36.10
C LYS A 4 -32.56 20.82 -35.15
N ILE A 5 -32.88 20.08 -34.08
CA ILE A 5 -32.70 20.45 -32.65
C ILE A 5 -33.45 19.39 -31.82
N GLY A 6 -32.69 18.64 -31.04
CA GLY A 6 -33.15 17.65 -30.07
C GLY A 6 -32.01 17.35 -29.09
N LEU A 7 -31.37 18.42 -28.65
CA LEU A 7 -30.42 18.45 -27.55
C LEU A 7 -31.18 18.14 -26.25
N VAL A 8 -30.47 17.59 -25.27
CA VAL A 8 -30.85 17.54 -23.83
C VAL A 8 -31.77 16.38 -23.44
N ILE A 9 -31.17 15.29 -22.94
CA ILE A 9 -31.46 14.54 -21.69
C ILE A 9 -30.69 13.20 -21.78
N ALA A 10 -29.37 13.28 -21.70
CA ALA A 10 -28.53 12.15 -21.25
C ALA A 10 -27.24 12.64 -20.58
N SER A 11 -27.18 13.94 -20.27
CA SER A 11 -26.19 14.56 -19.40
C SER A 11 -26.73 14.54 -17.97
N CYS A 12 -26.56 13.45 -17.22
CA CYS A 12 -26.69 13.52 -15.76
C CYS A 12 -26.01 12.41 -14.92
N PHE A 13 -25.33 11.39 -15.47
CA PHE A 13 -24.76 10.33 -14.61
C PHE A 13 -23.39 9.77 -15.02
N THR A 14 -22.49 10.59 -15.57
CA THR A 14 -21.10 10.17 -15.83
C THR A 14 -20.05 11.27 -15.57
N LEU A 15 -20.36 12.21 -14.67
CA LEU A 15 -19.46 13.32 -14.31
C LEU A 15 -19.30 13.50 -12.78
N LEU A 16 -19.29 12.40 -12.04
CA LEU A 16 -18.82 12.34 -10.64
C LEU A 16 -17.63 11.36 -10.46
N PHE A 17 -16.81 11.20 -11.50
CA PHE A 17 -15.46 10.66 -11.36
C PHE A 17 -14.41 11.65 -11.91
N THR A 18 -14.74 12.94 -11.81
CA THR A 18 -13.74 14.00 -11.76
C THR A 18 -12.89 13.84 -10.51
N MET A 19 -11.58 13.89 -10.71
CA MET A 19 -10.57 14.33 -9.74
C MET A 19 -10.22 13.36 -8.60
N ASN A 20 -9.41 12.34 -8.90
CA ASN A 20 -8.35 11.96 -7.94
C ASN A 20 -7.10 11.27 -8.52
N ASN A 21 -6.81 11.39 -9.82
CA ASN A 21 -5.68 10.69 -10.44
C ASN A 21 -4.56 11.60 -10.96
N TYR A 22 -4.49 12.86 -10.52
CA TYR A 22 -3.50 13.83 -11.02
C TYR A 22 -2.56 14.39 -9.95
N THR A 23 -2.17 13.57 -8.96
CA THR A 23 -1.21 14.05 -7.95
C THR A 23 -0.27 12.98 -7.39
N PHE A 24 0.14 11.97 -8.17
CA PHE A 24 1.21 11.07 -7.70
C PHE A 24 2.12 10.47 -8.79
N ALA A 25 2.10 11.02 -10.01
CA ALA A 25 2.88 10.49 -11.14
C ALA A 25 4.12 11.32 -11.52
N ASN A 26 4.48 12.37 -10.78
CA ASN A 26 5.67 13.16 -11.07
C ASN A 26 6.69 13.13 -9.93
N GLN A 27 7.85 12.58 -10.27
CA GLN A 27 9.16 12.76 -9.63
C GLN A 27 9.40 12.01 -8.33
N ILE A 28 9.46 10.68 -8.41
CA ILE A 28 10.48 9.96 -7.66
C ILE A 28 11.51 9.52 -8.69
N ARG A 29 12.54 10.34 -8.89
CA ARG A 29 13.83 9.78 -9.32
C ARG A 29 14.10 8.62 -8.36
N PRO A 30 14.53 7.43 -8.82
CA PRO A 30 15.16 6.51 -7.90
C PRO A 30 16.43 7.23 -7.44
N GLU A 31 16.32 7.95 -6.34
CA GLU A 31 17.46 8.34 -5.53
C GLU A 31 18.16 7.01 -5.28
N VAL A 32 19.37 6.87 -5.82
CA VAL A 32 20.20 5.69 -5.59
C VAL A 32 20.44 5.72 -4.09
N VAL A 33 19.60 5.00 -3.35
CA VAL A 33 19.70 4.89 -1.90
C VAL A 33 21.01 4.17 -1.67
N GLU A 34 22.06 4.93 -1.32
CA GLU A 34 23.27 4.35 -0.76
C GLU A 34 22.85 3.34 0.30
N PRO A 35 23.48 2.16 0.37
CA PRO A 35 23.07 1.12 1.30
C PRO A 35 23.13 1.68 2.72
N GLN A 36 21.97 2.11 3.24
CA GLN A 36 21.88 2.57 4.61
C GLN A 36 22.14 1.36 5.49
N ASP A 37 23.24 1.44 6.22
CA ASP A 37 23.75 0.37 7.07
C ASP A 37 22.78 0.05 8.24
N ARG A 38 21.79 0.93 8.47
CA ARG A 38 20.79 0.80 9.53
C ARG A 38 19.39 1.17 9.03
N PHE A 39 18.41 0.35 9.41
CA PHE A 39 16.99 0.66 9.23
C PHE A 39 16.57 1.75 10.22
N THR A 40 16.37 2.96 9.72
CA THR A 40 16.17 4.16 10.56
C THR A 40 14.81 4.17 11.24
N SER A 41 14.63 5.05 12.23
CA SER A 41 13.32 5.25 12.86
C SER A 41 12.28 5.79 11.87
N GLU A 42 12.72 6.58 10.89
CA GLU A 42 11.86 7.12 9.84
C GLU A 42 11.40 6.02 8.88
N ASP A 43 12.31 5.15 8.43
CA ASP A 43 11.97 4.01 7.58
C ASP A 43 10.95 3.08 8.25
N LYS A 44 11.12 2.85 9.55
CA LYS A 44 10.18 2.06 10.35
C LYS A 44 8.80 2.71 10.44
N ARG A 45 8.75 4.04 10.51
CA ARG A 45 7.48 4.80 10.51
C ARG A 45 6.80 4.67 9.16
N ILE A 46 7.52 4.97 8.08
CA ILE A 46 7.03 4.91 6.69
C ILE A 46 6.52 3.49 6.36
N LEU A 47 7.31 2.45 6.66
CA LEU A 47 6.89 1.07 6.41
C LEU A 47 5.64 0.70 7.21
N LYS A 48 5.54 1.14 8.47
CA LYS A 48 4.37 0.88 9.30
C LYS A 48 3.12 1.59 8.77
N GLU A 49 3.23 2.86 8.42
CA GLU A 49 2.14 3.63 7.80
C GLU A 49 1.64 2.94 6.53
N LYS A 50 2.55 2.49 5.67
CA LYS A 50 2.17 1.77 4.46
C LYS A 50 1.50 0.43 4.76
N MET A 51 2.01 -0.33 5.73
CA MET A 51 1.37 -1.56 6.17
C MET A 51 -0.05 -1.33 6.69
N ASP A 52 -0.28 -0.25 7.44
CA ASP A 52 -1.58 0.06 8.01
C ASP A 52 -2.56 0.58 6.94
N GLU A 53 -2.11 1.39 5.99
CA GLU A 53 -2.86 1.79 4.80
C GLU A 53 -3.33 0.56 4.00
N LEU A 54 -2.42 -0.36 3.68
CA LEU A 54 -2.73 -1.57 2.92
C LEU A 54 -3.66 -2.51 3.69
N LYS A 55 -3.53 -2.61 5.02
CA LYS A 55 -4.48 -3.38 5.84
C LYS A 55 -5.87 -2.77 5.80
N HIS A 56 -5.97 -1.45 5.87
CA HIS A 56 -7.27 -0.79 5.77
C HIS A 56 -7.90 -1.01 4.39
N LYS A 57 -7.10 -0.91 3.32
CA LYS A 57 -7.55 -1.17 1.94
C LYS A 57 -8.05 -2.60 1.74
N TYR A 58 -7.29 -3.60 2.19
CA TYR A 58 -7.56 -5.01 1.85
C TYR A 58 -8.36 -5.79 2.90
N PHE A 59 -8.38 -5.32 4.15
CA PHE A 59 -8.97 -6.06 5.27
C PHE A 59 -9.99 -5.26 6.09
N SER A 60 -10.37 -4.03 5.69
CA SER A 60 -11.43 -3.26 6.37
C SER A 60 -12.74 -4.05 6.52
N ASN A 61 -13.10 -4.81 5.48
CA ASN A 61 -14.33 -5.62 5.44
C ASN A 61 -14.08 -7.11 5.70
N TRP A 62 -13.00 -7.48 6.40
CA TRP A 62 -12.60 -8.88 6.61
C TRP A 62 -13.74 -9.82 7.03
N LYS A 63 -14.63 -9.35 7.91
CA LYS A 63 -15.77 -10.13 8.41
C LYS A 63 -16.76 -10.54 7.31
N ASN A 64 -16.88 -9.72 6.28
CA ASN A 64 -17.82 -9.92 5.16
C ASN A 64 -17.20 -10.66 3.97
N MET A 65 -15.90 -10.94 4.02
CA MET A 65 -15.19 -11.64 2.94
C MET A 65 -15.25 -13.15 3.13
N THR A 66 -15.45 -13.86 2.02
CA THR A 66 -15.30 -15.32 1.92
C THR A 66 -13.84 -15.74 2.10
N LYS A 67 -13.61 -17.04 2.32
CA LYS A 67 -12.26 -17.59 2.50
C LYS A 67 -11.36 -17.32 1.29
N ASP A 68 -11.89 -17.37 0.07
CA ASP A 68 -11.09 -17.18 -1.14
C ASP A 68 -10.83 -15.70 -1.44
N GLU A 69 -11.79 -14.81 -1.16
CA GLU A 69 -11.55 -13.36 -1.22
C GLU A 69 -10.48 -12.94 -0.21
N ARG A 70 -10.48 -13.51 1.00
CA ARG A 70 -9.43 -13.25 2.00
C ARG A 70 -8.06 -13.69 1.52
N LYS A 71 -7.95 -14.86 0.87
CA LYS A 71 -6.69 -15.32 0.27
C LYS A 71 -6.24 -14.38 -0.85
N GLN A 72 -7.15 -13.93 -1.70
CA GLN A 72 -6.82 -13.01 -2.78
C GLN A 72 -6.37 -11.66 -2.24
N ALA A 73 -7.06 -11.11 -1.24
CA ALA A 73 -6.68 -9.87 -0.58
C ALA A 73 -5.34 -9.98 0.14
N LEU A 74 -5.04 -11.12 0.76
CA LEU A 74 -3.71 -11.37 1.34
C LEU A 74 -2.61 -11.38 0.27
N LYS A 75 -2.83 -12.05 -0.86
CA LYS A 75 -1.87 -12.05 -1.97
C LYS A 75 -1.63 -10.65 -2.53
N GLN A 76 -2.69 -9.85 -2.69
CA GLN A 76 -2.57 -8.47 -3.17
C GLN A 76 -1.87 -7.57 -2.15
N TYR A 77 -2.18 -7.74 -0.86
CA TYR A 77 -1.48 -7.07 0.24
C TYR A 77 0.03 -7.35 0.22
N GLU A 78 0.41 -8.63 0.13
CA GLU A 78 1.82 -9.03 0.09
C GLU A 78 2.53 -8.49 -1.15
N LEU A 79 1.88 -8.53 -2.31
CA LEU A 79 2.43 -8.03 -3.57
C LEU A 79 2.65 -6.51 -3.57
N GLU A 80 1.67 -5.73 -3.11
CA GLU A 80 1.82 -4.28 -3.01
C GLU A 80 2.86 -3.87 -1.96
N LEU A 81 2.91 -4.57 -0.83
CA LEU A 81 3.89 -4.32 0.21
C LEU A 81 5.31 -4.65 -0.27
N ASP A 82 5.48 -5.76 -0.99
CA ASP A 82 6.76 -6.16 -1.55
C ASP A 82 7.26 -5.17 -2.60
N LYS A 83 6.36 -4.73 -3.50
CA LYS A 83 6.66 -3.70 -4.50
C LYS A 83 7.14 -2.40 -3.83
N PHE A 84 6.41 -1.94 -2.81
CA PHE A 84 6.80 -0.76 -2.04
C PHE A 84 8.19 -0.92 -1.40
N CYS A 85 8.46 -2.08 -0.79
CA CYS A 85 9.74 -2.33 -0.14
C CYS A 85 10.90 -2.33 -1.15
N LYS A 86 10.70 -2.94 -2.32
CA LYS A 86 11.70 -2.96 -3.40
C LYS A 86 11.96 -1.56 -3.95
N GLU A 87 10.92 -0.78 -4.19
CA GLU A 87 11.04 0.59 -4.71
C GLU A 87 11.72 1.52 -3.70
N LYS A 88 11.41 1.39 -2.41
CA LYS A 88 11.89 2.33 -1.38
C LYS A 88 13.23 1.93 -0.75
N TYR A 89 13.47 0.64 -0.57
CA TYR A 89 14.62 0.11 0.17
C TYR A 89 15.52 -0.81 -0.67
N GLY A 90 15.17 -1.04 -1.94
CA GLY A 90 15.91 -1.94 -2.82
C GLY A 90 15.81 -3.44 -2.45
N LEU A 91 14.93 -3.80 -1.51
CA LEU A 91 14.82 -5.14 -0.94
C LEU A 91 13.34 -5.55 -0.84
N SER A 92 13.06 -6.83 -1.03
CA SER A 92 11.74 -7.41 -0.74
C SER A 92 11.38 -7.29 0.73
N PHE A 93 10.09 -7.40 1.03
CA PHE A 93 9.63 -7.40 2.42
C PHE A 93 10.20 -8.59 3.23
N SER A 94 10.47 -9.73 2.55
CA SER A 94 11.10 -10.88 3.17
C SER A 94 12.58 -10.60 3.49
N GLU A 95 13.32 -10.04 2.53
CA GLU A 95 14.73 -9.67 2.71
C GLU A 95 14.89 -8.60 3.80
N LEU A 96 13.96 -7.64 3.90
CA LEU A 96 13.95 -6.67 5.00
C LEU A 96 13.81 -7.34 6.37
N LYS A 97 12.98 -8.38 6.49
CA LYS A 97 12.83 -9.15 7.73
C LYS A 97 14.09 -9.90 8.11
N GLU A 98 14.79 -10.44 7.12
CA GLU A 98 16.04 -11.17 7.31
C GLU A 98 17.21 -10.23 7.66
N LYS A 99 17.28 -9.07 6.99
CA LYS A 99 18.31 -8.05 7.23
C LYS A 99 18.11 -7.32 8.57
N TYR A 100 16.86 -7.07 8.97
CA TYR A 100 16.52 -6.31 10.17
C TYR A 100 15.61 -7.08 11.16
N PRO A 101 16.01 -8.27 11.62
CA PRO A 101 15.15 -9.13 12.44
C PRO A 101 14.80 -8.51 13.79
N SER A 102 15.64 -7.60 14.31
CA SER A 102 15.40 -6.90 15.59
C SER A 102 14.19 -5.96 15.55
N TYR A 103 13.82 -5.45 14.38
CA TYR A 103 12.63 -4.63 14.20
C TYR A 103 11.36 -5.50 14.14
N PHE A 104 11.42 -6.63 13.44
CA PHE A 104 10.26 -7.50 13.22
C PHE A 104 10.02 -8.54 14.32
N LYS A 105 11.04 -8.90 15.11
CA LYS A 105 10.88 -9.81 16.25
C LYS A 105 10.02 -9.14 17.31
N ARG A 106 8.90 -9.77 17.68
CA ARG A 106 8.20 -9.45 18.92
C ARG A 106 9.21 -9.54 20.06
N LYS A 107 9.39 -8.46 20.82
CA LYS A 107 10.02 -8.53 22.14
C LYS A 107 9.15 -9.44 22.99
N TYR A 108 9.47 -10.73 23.04
CA TYR A 108 9.02 -11.59 24.12
C TYR A 108 9.69 -11.04 25.37
N ASN A 109 8.98 -10.18 26.10
CA ASN A 109 9.37 -9.87 27.47
C ASN A 109 9.30 -11.19 28.22
N LYS A 110 10.45 -11.87 28.35
CA LYS A 110 10.65 -12.92 29.34
C LYS A 110 10.52 -12.24 30.70
N LYS A 111 9.29 -12.02 31.17
CA LYS A 111 9.04 -11.83 32.60
C LYS A 111 9.42 -13.18 33.22
N LYS A 112 10.66 -13.27 33.70
CA LYS A 112 11.03 -14.30 34.67
C LYS A 112 10.08 -14.10 35.83
N VAL A 113 9.18 -15.04 36.02
CA VAL A 113 8.46 -15.22 37.28
C VAL A 113 9.52 -15.74 38.25
N SER A 114 9.99 -14.85 39.14
CA SER A 114 10.67 -15.22 40.38
C SER A 114 9.69 -14.98 41.51
#